data_AF-A0A932SGT3-F1
#
_entry.id   AF-A0A932SGT3-F1
#
_cell.length_a   1.000
_cell.length_b   1.000
_cell.length_c   1.000
_cell.angle_alpha   90.00
_cell.angle_beta   90.00
_cell.angle_gamma   90.00
#
_symmetry.space_group_name_H-M   'P 1'
#
loop_
_entity.id
_entity.type
_entity.pdbx_description
1 polymer ?
#
loop_
_entity_poly.entity_id
_entity_poly.type
_entity_poly.pdbx_seq_one_letter_code
_entity_poly.pdbx_strand_id
1 'polypeptide(L)'
;MMPKEGPEEKMVEAFILLRHSSERLRKEMLKRIEAFGGAPLYTYPSGTIIAKIPAGMVERLKGSEGIRSVDLDIIDEPRRRSASADAAFAMAAWNGHLKRRQGELSGR
;
A
#
# COMPACT_ATOMS: atom_id res chain seq x y z
N MET A 1 23.66 -30.26 -3.82
CA MET A 1 22.19 -30.20 -3.64
C MET A 1 21.80 -28.76 -3.92
N MET A 2 21.25 -28.46 -5.10
CA MET A 2 20.88 -27.08 -5.44
C MET A 2 19.55 -26.74 -4.76
N PRO A 3 19.40 -25.56 -4.14
CA PRO A 3 18.11 -25.13 -3.60
C PRO A 3 17.13 -25.01 -4.77
N LYS A 4 15.97 -25.65 -4.66
CA LYS A 4 14.85 -25.37 -5.55
C LYS A 4 14.37 -23.97 -5.19
N GLU A 5 14.71 -22.98 -6.00
CA GLU A 5 14.05 -21.68 -5.97
C GLU A 5 12.56 -21.95 -6.20
N GLY A 6 11.78 -21.87 -5.12
CA GLY A 6 10.33 -21.80 -5.24
C GLY A 6 9.96 -20.60 -6.10
N PRO A 7 8.75 -20.56 -6.69
CA PRO A 7 8.33 -19.41 -7.47
C PRO A 7 8.51 -18.14 -6.62
N GLU A 8 9.31 -17.18 -7.11
CA GLU A 8 9.48 -15.89 -6.46
C GLU A 8 8.08 -15.32 -6.18
N GLU A 9 7.77 -15.10 -4.91
CA GLU A 9 6.48 -14.58 -4.53
C GLU A 9 6.33 -13.17 -5.10
N LYS A 10 5.35 -12.98 -6.00
CA LYS A 10 5.16 -11.71 -6.70
C LYS A 10 4.86 -10.61 -5.67
N MET A 11 5.77 -9.65 -5.55
CA MET A 11 5.58 -8.47 -4.71
C MET A 11 4.82 -7.38 -5.45
N VAL A 12 3.90 -6.72 -4.75
CA VAL A 12 3.16 -5.56 -5.26
C VAL A 12 3.29 -4.40 -4.28
N GLU A 13 3.26 -3.17 -4.80
CA GLU A 13 3.16 -1.97 -3.97
C GLU A 13 1.68 -1.62 -3.78
N ALA A 14 1.32 -1.24 -2.57
CA ALA A 14 -0.05 -0.94 -2.19
C ALA A 14 -0.12 0.35 -1.38
N PHE A 15 -1.15 1.14 -1.66
CA PHE A 15 -1.59 2.24 -0.83
C PHE A 15 -2.61 1.72 0.18
N ILE A 16 -2.32 1.86 1.47
CA ILE A 16 -3.13 1.36 2.57
C ILE A 16 -3.64 2.55 3.37
N LEU A 17 -4.96 2.65 3.49
CA LEU A 17 -5.60 3.67 4.32
C LEU A 17 -6.19 3.02 5.56
N LEU A 18 -5.84 3.56 6.73
CA LEU A 18 -6.38 3.13 8.00
C LEU A 18 -7.77 3.75 8.25
N ARG A 19 -8.60 3.08 9.05
CA ARG A 19 -9.95 3.57 9.42
C ARG A 19 -9.91 4.88 10.18
N HIS A 20 -8.92 5.00 11.07
CA HIS A 20 -8.67 6.20 11.85
C HIS A 20 -7.17 6.43 11.94
N SER A 21 -6.74 7.70 11.99
CA SER A 21 -5.34 8.00 12.24
C SER A 21 -5.07 7.87 13.73
N SER A 22 -4.32 6.84 14.12
CA SER A 22 -3.73 6.74 15.45
C SER A 22 -2.35 6.12 15.36
N GLU A 23 -1.43 6.59 16.21
CA GLU A 23 -0.06 6.05 16.23
C GLU A 23 -0.04 4.57 16.62
N ARG A 24 -0.92 4.18 17.55
CA ARG A 24 -1.07 2.79 17.98
C ARG A 24 -1.46 1.89 16.82
N LEU A 25 -2.55 2.24 16.11
CA LEU A 25 -3.01 1.45 14.98
C LEU A 25 -1.97 1.41 13.86
N ARG A 26 -1.30 2.54 13.59
CA ARG A 26 -0.21 2.60 12.62
C ARG A 26 0.90 1.61 12.97
N LYS A 27 1.37 1.59 14.22
CA LYS A 27 2.39 0.63 14.68
C LYS A 27 1.92 -0.82 14.57
N GLU A 28 0.67 -1.11 14.93
CA GLU A 28 0.08 -2.44 14.80
C GLU A 28 0.03 -2.90 13.33
N MET A 29 -0.32 -2.00 12.41
CA MET A 29 -0.39 -2.30 10.98
C MET A 29 0.97 -2.46 10.33
N LEU A 30 1.99 -1.68 10.73
CA LEU A 30 3.36 -1.87 10.27
C LEU A 30 3.88 -3.27 10.62
N LYS A 31 3.71 -3.69 11.89
CA LYS A 31 4.07 -5.04 12.34
C LYS A 31 3.32 -6.13 11.56
N ARG A 32 2.05 -5.89 11.22
CA ARG A 32 1.24 -6.85 10.46
C ARG A 32 1.70 -6.97 9.00
N ILE A 33 2.07 -5.86 8.36
CA ILE A 33 2.66 -5.85 7.02
C ILE A 33 3.95 -6.68 7.01
N GLU A 34 4.83 -6.46 7.98
CA GLU A 34 6.08 -7.23 8.15
C GLU A 34 5.80 -8.72 8.40
N ALA A 35 4.83 -9.04 9.25
CA ALA A 35 4.43 -10.42 9.53
C ALA A 35 3.85 -11.15 8.31
N PHE A 36 3.31 -10.42 7.33
CA PHE A 36 2.87 -10.96 6.04
C PHE A 36 4.01 -11.04 5.00
N GLY A 37 5.27 -10.83 5.39
CA GLY A 37 6.41 -10.81 4.47
C GLY A 37 6.49 -9.54 3.62
N GLY A 38 5.69 -8.52 3.96
CA GLY A 38 5.75 -7.21 3.34
C GLY A 38 6.80 -6.29 3.98
N ALA A 39 6.98 -5.11 3.39
CA ALA A 39 7.84 -4.06 3.90
C ALA A 39 7.17 -2.68 3.69
N PRO A 40 6.99 -1.88 4.76
CA PRO A 40 6.53 -0.51 4.61
C PRO A 40 7.59 0.33 3.88
N LEU A 41 7.15 1.14 2.91
CA LEU A 41 8.00 2.06 2.15
C LEU A 41 7.86 3.50 2.67
N TYR A 42 6.63 3.94 2.88
CA TYR A 42 6.31 5.29 3.33
C TYR A 42 5.15 5.28 4.31
N THR A 43 5.16 6.20 5.26
CA THR A 43 4.04 6.43 6.18
C THR A 43 3.70 7.91 6.20
N TYR A 44 2.42 8.23 6.28
CA TYR A 44 1.93 9.60 6.35
C TYR A 44 1.07 9.82 7.61
N PRO A 45 1.04 11.05 8.16
CA PRO A 45 0.29 11.38 9.38
C PRO A 45 -1.20 11.05 9.33
N SER A 46 -1.82 11.02 8.15
CA SER A 46 -3.25 10.71 7.94
C SER A 46 -3.65 9.25 8.13
N GLY A 47 -2.76 8.41 8.67
CA GLY A 47 -3.00 6.97 8.72
C GLY A 47 -2.92 6.33 7.33
N THR A 48 -2.01 6.83 6.49
CA THR A 48 -1.73 6.26 5.17
C THR A 48 -0.38 5.57 5.20
N ILE A 49 -0.31 4.38 4.61
CA ILE A 49 0.91 3.58 4.51
C ILE A 49 1.07 3.15 3.05
N ILE A 50 2.26 3.32 2.48
CA ILE A 50 2.63 2.69 1.21
C ILE A 50 3.56 1.54 1.56
N ALA A 51 3.29 0.33 1.07
CA ALA A 51 4.07 -0.86 1.39
C ALA A 51 4.24 -1.77 0.18
N LYS A 52 5.37 -2.49 0.13
CA LYS A 52 5.50 -3.71 -0.67
C LYS A 52 4.88 -4.87 0.10
N ILE A 53 4.01 -5.62 -0.54
CA ILE A 53 3.35 -6.78 0.07
C ILE A 53 3.32 -7.92 -0.93
N PRO A 54 3.40 -9.18 -0.47
CA PRO A 54 3.14 -10.30 -1.34
C PRO A 54 1.74 -10.24 -1.94
N ALA A 55 1.61 -10.50 -3.25
CA ALA A 55 0.33 -10.42 -3.95
C ALA A 55 -0.73 -11.33 -3.31
N GLY A 56 -0.33 -12.51 -2.81
CA GLY A 56 -1.22 -13.45 -2.12
C GLY A 56 -1.75 -12.95 -0.76
N MET A 57 -1.12 -11.92 -0.17
CA MET A 57 -1.50 -11.38 1.15
C MET A 57 -2.38 -10.13 1.06
N VAL A 58 -2.58 -9.55 -0.12
CA VAL A 58 -3.37 -8.32 -0.32
C VAL A 58 -4.78 -8.46 0.24
N GLU A 59 -5.50 -9.53 -0.10
CA GLU A 59 -6.89 -9.73 0.34
C GLU A 59 -6.99 -9.97 1.85
N ARG A 60 -6.00 -10.67 2.43
CA ARG A 60 -5.90 -10.83 3.89
C ARG A 60 -5.67 -9.49 4.59
N LEU A 61 -4.88 -8.62 3.98
CA LEU A 61 -4.64 -7.29 4.49
C LEU A 61 -5.91 -6.42 4.38
N LYS A 62 -6.63 -6.45 3.25
CA LYS A 62 -7.92 -5.75 3.10
C LYS A 62 -8.95 -6.14 4.16
N GLY A 63 -9.00 -7.43 4.52
CA GLY A 63 -9.89 -7.94 5.56
C GLY A 63 -9.45 -7.66 6.99
N SER A 64 -8.27 -7.07 7.20
CA SER A 64 -7.75 -6.81 8.54
C SER A 64 -8.50 -5.67 9.23
N GLU A 65 -8.78 -5.88 10.52
CA GLU A 65 -9.30 -4.83 11.39
C GLU A 65 -8.39 -3.59 11.37
N GLY A 66 -9.02 -2.41 11.33
CA GLY A 66 -8.33 -1.12 11.29
C GLY A 66 -7.92 -0.64 9.90
N ILE A 67 -8.06 -1.47 8.86
CA ILE A 67 -7.89 -1.05 7.46
C ILE A 67 -9.22 -0.58 6.89
N ARG A 68 -9.18 0.58 6.23
CA ARG A 68 -10.30 1.16 5.47
C ARG A 68 -10.24 0.72 4.02
N SER A 69 -9.06 0.76 3.42
CA SER A 69 -8.85 0.34 2.03
C SER A 69 -7.41 -0.08 1.77
N VAL A 70 -7.24 -0.90 0.73
CA VAL A 70 -5.95 -1.20 0.12
C VAL A 70 -6.13 -1.03 -1.39
N ASP A 71 -5.38 -0.11 -1.96
CA ASP A 71 -5.46 0.30 -3.35
C ASP A 71 -4.16 -0.05 -4.07
N LEU A 72 -4.27 -0.75 -5.19
CA LEU A 72 -3.13 -1.10 -6.07
C LEU A 72 -3.06 -0.23 -7.32
N ASP A 73 -4.12 0.54 -7.57
CA ASP A 73 -4.34 1.32 -8.78
C ASP A 73 -4.48 2.82 -8.47
N ILE A 74 -4.64 3.59 -9.54
CA ILE A 74 -4.92 5.03 -9.45
C ILE A 74 -6.22 5.23 -8.67
N ILE A 75 -6.15 6.08 -7.65
CA ILE A 75 -7.31 6.49 -6.87
C ILE A 75 -8.03 7.61 -7.62
N ASP A 76 -9.33 7.46 -7.81
CA ASP A 76 -10.16 8.41 -8.56
C ASP A 76 -10.26 9.79 -7.90
N GLU A 77 -10.58 10.79 -8.73
CA GLU A 77 -10.64 12.18 -8.30
C GLU A 77 -11.74 12.47 -7.26
N PRO A 78 -12.98 11.96 -7.39
CA PRO A 78 -14.01 12.11 -6.35
C PRO A 78 -13.55 11.64 -4.98
N ARG A 79 -12.96 10.45 -4.89
CA ARG A 79 -12.48 9.89 -3.62
C ARG A 79 -11.34 10.73 -3.04
N ARG A 80 -10.42 11.19 -3.88
CA ARG A 80 -9.32 12.08 -3.45
C ARG A 80 -9.84 13.41 -2.90
N ARG A 81 -10.85 14.02 -3.54
CA ARG A 81 -11.46 15.28 -3.07
C ARG A 81 -12.24 15.14 -1.77
N SER A 82 -12.79 13.96 -1.51
CA SER A 82 -13.51 13.67 -0.25
C SER A 82 -12.59 13.35 0.94
N ALA A 83 -11.29 13.16 0.69
CA ALA A 83 -10.32 12.84 1.72
C ALA A 83 -9.87 14.09 2.50
N SER A 84 -9.30 13.90 3.69
CA SER A 84 -8.61 14.99 4.39
C SER A 84 -7.44 15.52 3.54
N ALA A 85 -7.00 16.77 3.77
CA ALA A 85 -5.91 17.38 3.01
C ALA A 85 -4.66 16.47 2.94
N ASP A 86 -4.26 15.90 4.09
CA ASP A 86 -3.11 15.00 4.18
C ASP A 86 -3.31 13.68 3.40
N ALA A 87 -4.50 13.09 3.47
CA ALA A 87 -4.81 11.88 2.72
C ALA A 87 -4.89 12.17 1.22
N ALA A 88 -5.48 13.30 0.81
CA ALA A 88 -5.54 13.74 -0.57
C ALA A 88 -4.13 13.98 -1.15
N PHE A 89 -3.23 14.56 -0.36
CA PHE A 89 -1.82 14.71 -0.73
C PHE A 89 -1.15 13.35 -0.96
N ALA A 90 -1.30 12.41 -0.03
CA ALA A 90 -0.72 11.07 -0.17
C ALA A 90 -1.28 10.31 -1.39
N MET A 91 -2.59 10.40 -1.64
CA MET A 91 -3.24 9.83 -2.82
C MET A 91 -2.70 10.45 -4.12
N ALA A 92 -2.43 11.77 -4.14
CA ALA A 92 -1.84 12.44 -5.29
C ALA A 92 -0.40 11.94 -5.55
N ALA A 93 0.39 11.79 -4.50
CA ALA A 93 1.75 11.24 -4.59
C ALA A 93 1.75 9.80 -5.11
N TRP A 94 0.84 8.97 -4.60
CA TRP A 94 0.61 7.60 -5.06
C TRP A 94 0.24 7.55 -6.55
N ASN A 95 -0.74 8.35 -6.97
CA ASN A 95 -1.14 8.42 -8.37
C ASN A 95 0.02 8.86 -9.28
N GLY A 96 0.83 9.81 -8.82
CA GLY A 96 2.04 10.24 -9.54
C GLY A 96 3.09 9.14 -9.66
N HIS A 97 3.30 8.35 -8.60
CA HIS A 97 4.19 7.19 -8.61
C HIS A 97 3.72 6.15 -9.64
N LEU A 98 2.44 5.75 -9.61
CA LEU A 98 1.90 4.76 -10.54
C LEU A 98 2.01 5.20 -12.00
N LYS A 99 1.74 6.47 -12.30
CA LYS A 99 1.89 7.03 -13.65
C LYS A 99 3.34 6.97 -14.15
N ARG A 100 4.33 7.32 -13.30
CA ARG A 100 5.75 7.21 -13.66
C ARG A 100 6.13 5.77 -13.98
N ARG A 101 5.73 4.83 -13.12
CA ARG A 101 5.97 3.40 -13.33
C ARG A 101 5.33 2.86 -14.61
N GLN A 102 4.10 3.26 -14.93
CA GLN A 102 3.45 2.89 -16.19
C GLN A 102 4.20 3.44 -17.41
N GLY A 103 4.71 4.68 -17.33
CA GLY A 103 5.55 5.28 -18.36
C GLY A 103 6.88 4.54 -18.55
N GLU A 104 7.54 4.15 -17.45
CA GLU A 104 8.77 3.35 -17.48
C GLU A 104 8.58 1.96 -18.11
N LEU A 105 7.40 1.35 -17.90
CA LEU A 105 7.03 0.07 -18.50
C LEU A 105 6.65 0.18 -19.98
N SER A 106 6.19 1.35 -20.43
CA SER A 106 5.76 1.58 -21.82
C SER A 106 6.88 2.08 -22.75
N GLY A 107 8.02 2.48 -22.17
CA GLY A 107 9.21 2.97 -22.89
C GLY A 107 10.29 1.91 -23.13
N ARG A 108 9.97 0.62 -22.94
CA ARG A 108 10.80 -0.54 -23.27
C ARG A 108 10.13 -1.36 -24.36
#